data_AF-A0A969XL15-F1
#
_entry.id   AF-A0A969XL15-F1
#
_cell.length_a   1.000
_cell.length_b   1.000
_cell.length_c   1.000
_cell.angle_alpha   90.00
_cell.angle_beta   90.00
_cell.angle_gamma   90.00
#
_symmetry.space_group_name_H-M   'P 1'
#
loop_
_entity.id
_entity.type
_entity.pdbx_description
1 polymer ?
#
loop_
_entity_poly.entity_id
_entity_poly.type
_entity_poly.pdbx_seq_one_letter_code
_entity_poly.pdbx_strand_id
1 'polypeptide(L)'
;MPPKDLALSVEQLRLRTDPASIGIDSTEAAPPLDHIIGQERAVRSIEFGVEMPGEQYNIAVVGPPGTGRSRVTQQFLREQACRQRVPDQWCYVNNFEDPLRPKAISTPSGRASALRKEMEELVKQLREDIPRTLEGDLYAERRREITLAFQERQQTLMQDLEQYVQERGFTLIRSQMGLHIAPVVEGEPLSSESYEQLDPETRERLESYRPALTEKFENTMRQTRDLDRQRRQALEEVRNELVGFVVDQLIGDIRAMFEDCPEILDFLTAVRNDVVENADQFAADQQQEQQTPMPFMPRRAQSEGWFNR
;
A
#
# COMPACT_ATOMS: atom_id res chain seq x y z
N MET A 1 58.99 31.40 -64.61
CA MET A 1 57.58 31.87 -64.58
C MET A 1 56.69 30.68 -64.87
N PRO A 2 55.60 30.44 -64.12
CA PRO A 2 54.63 29.42 -64.50
C PRO A 2 54.07 29.74 -65.90
N PRO A 3 53.68 28.72 -66.70
CA PRO A 3 53.14 28.94 -68.03
C PRO A 3 51.90 29.84 -67.97
N LYS A 4 51.88 30.93 -68.76
CA LYS A 4 50.76 31.90 -68.82
C LYS A 4 49.43 31.23 -69.17
N ASP A 5 49.47 30.09 -69.83
CA ASP A 5 48.31 29.37 -70.36
C ASP A 5 47.54 28.60 -69.26
N LEU A 6 48.07 28.56 -68.04
CA LEU A 6 47.40 28.02 -66.84
C LEU A 6 47.11 29.12 -65.79
N ALA A 7 47.31 30.40 -66.14
CA ALA A 7 47.04 31.50 -65.23
C ALA A 7 45.52 31.75 -65.10
N LEU A 8 44.99 31.62 -63.89
CA LEU A 8 43.59 31.93 -63.60
C LEU A 8 43.38 33.45 -63.58
N SER A 9 42.30 33.92 -64.22
CA SER A 9 41.87 35.31 -64.12
C SER A 9 41.32 35.60 -62.72
N VAL A 10 41.34 36.88 -62.30
CA VAL A 10 40.81 37.31 -60.98
C VAL A 10 39.36 36.85 -60.76
N GLU A 11 38.58 36.77 -61.84
CA GLU A 11 37.19 36.32 -61.83
C GLU A 11 37.07 34.80 -61.61
N GLN A 12 38.04 34.02 -62.09
CA GLN A 12 38.10 32.57 -61.88
C GLN A 12 38.60 32.19 -60.47
N LEU A 13 39.21 33.13 -59.74
CA LEU A 13 39.68 32.91 -58.37
C LEU A 13 38.56 32.88 -57.33
N ARG A 14 37.35 33.36 -57.68
CA ARG A 14 36.22 33.41 -56.75
C ARG A 14 34.91 33.10 -57.46
N LEU A 15 34.25 32.03 -57.00
CA LEU A 15 32.84 31.81 -57.32
C LEU A 15 32.01 32.95 -56.70
N ARG A 16 31.33 33.72 -57.55
CA ARG A 16 30.37 34.74 -57.14
C ARG A 16 28.98 34.32 -57.57
N THR A 17 28.06 34.29 -56.62
CA THR A 17 26.63 34.14 -56.88
C THR A 17 26.00 35.52 -56.88
N ASP A 18 25.21 35.85 -57.91
CA ASP A 18 24.44 37.09 -57.95
C ASP A 18 23.35 37.07 -56.89
N PRO A 19 23.33 37.98 -55.89
CA PRO A 19 22.30 38.00 -54.85
C PRO A 19 20.89 38.18 -55.41
N ALA A 20 20.75 38.89 -56.54
CA ALA A 20 19.46 39.10 -57.18
C ALA A 20 18.85 37.79 -57.71
N SER A 21 19.67 36.76 -57.94
CA SER A 21 19.19 35.43 -58.39
C SER A 21 18.40 34.65 -57.34
N ILE A 22 18.49 35.04 -56.06
CA ILE A 22 17.81 34.35 -54.95
C ILE A 22 16.35 34.83 -54.83
N GLY A 23 16.02 36.01 -55.35
CA GLY A 23 14.64 36.50 -55.41
C GLY A 23 14.03 36.92 -54.06
N ILE A 24 14.84 37.16 -53.04
CA ILE A 24 14.41 37.67 -51.73
C ILE A 24 15.30 38.83 -51.30
N ASP A 25 14.69 39.87 -50.72
CA ASP A 25 15.41 41.05 -50.24
C ASP A 25 16.08 40.80 -48.87
N SER A 26 15.53 39.89 -48.06
CA SER A 26 16.02 39.52 -46.73
C SER A 26 15.69 38.08 -46.38
N THR A 27 16.53 37.45 -45.55
CA THR A 27 16.27 36.12 -44.97
C THR A 27 15.04 36.07 -44.07
N GLU A 28 14.56 37.23 -43.59
CA GLU A 28 13.30 37.32 -42.84
C GLU A 28 12.06 37.06 -43.72
N ALA A 29 12.16 37.33 -45.01
CA ALA A 29 11.10 37.08 -45.98
C ALA A 29 11.09 35.63 -46.51
N ALA A 30 12.09 34.82 -46.12
CA ALA A 30 12.16 33.43 -46.53
C ALA A 30 11.18 32.57 -45.72
N PRO A 31 10.37 31.72 -46.38
CA PRO A 31 9.55 30.77 -45.67
C PRO A 31 10.43 29.77 -44.88
N PRO A 32 9.96 29.28 -43.72
CA PRO A 32 10.65 28.23 -43.00
C PRO A 32 10.78 26.98 -43.88
N LEU A 33 11.91 26.30 -43.75
CA LEU A 33 12.14 25.03 -44.42
C LEU A 33 11.47 23.92 -43.62
N ASP A 34 10.39 23.39 -44.15
CA ASP A 34 9.61 22.32 -43.52
C ASP A 34 10.14 20.92 -43.82
N HIS A 35 11.20 20.81 -44.64
CA HIS A 35 11.78 19.53 -45.05
C HIS A 35 13.28 19.48 -44.82
N ILE A 36 13.80 18.26 -44.70
CA ILE A 36 15.20 17.98 -44.42
C ILE A 36 16.02 18.13 -45.72
N ILE A 37 16.88 19.15 -45.80
CA ILE A 37 17.71 19.41 -46.99
C ILE A 37 18.91 18.45 -47.05
N GLY A 38 19.11 17.83 -48.22
CA GLY A 38 20.37 17.18 -48.60
C GLY A 38 20.72 15.90 -47.83
N GLN A 39 19.77 15.35 -47.06
CA GLN A 39 19.97 14.15 -46.24
C GLN A 39 19.00 13.01 -46.62
N GLU A 40 18.61 12.90 -47.90
CA GLU A 40 17.63 11.92 -48.39
C GLU A 40 17.96 10.48 -47.97
N ARG A 41 19.24 10.09 -48.04
CA ARG A 41 19.68 8.77 -47.59
C ARG A 41 19.42 8.55 -46.10
N ALA A 42 19.72 9.54 -45.27
CA ALA A 42 19.54 9.44 -43.82
C ALA A 42 18.06 9.36 -43.47
N VAL A 43 17.20 10.15 -44.14
CA VAL A 43 15.74 10.11 -43.95
C VAL A 43 15.19 8.73 -44.30
N ARG A 44 15.55 8.17 -45.47
CA ARG A 44 15.12 6.82 -45.86
C ARG A 44 15.58 5.74 -44.89
N SER A 45 16.78 5.86 -44.32
CA SER A 45 17.27 4.90 -43.32
C SER A 45 16.53 4.99 -41.99
N ILE A 46 16.15 6.20 -41.56
CA ILE A 46 15.32 6.38 -40.36
C ILE A 46 13.92 5.85 -40.61
N GLU A 47 13.32 6.16 -41.76
CA GLU A 47 12.01 5.64 -42.18
C GLU A 47 11.97 4.11 -42.16
N PHE A 48 12.92 3.47 -42.86
CA PHE A 48 13.06 2.02 -42.86
C PHE A 48 13.17 1.46 -41.43
N GLY A 49 14.02 2.05 -40.58
CA GLY A 49 14.20 1.56 -39.22
C GLY A 49 12.97 1.74 -38.33
N VAL A 50 12.20 2.81 -38.51
CA VAL A 50 10.97 3.08 -37.73
C VAL A 50 9.82 2.19 -38.17
N GLU A 51 9.77 1.81 -39.45
CA GLU A 51 8.75 0.90 -39.99
C GLU A 51 9.01 -0.58 -39.67
N MET A 52 10.21 -0.95 -39.21
CA MET A 52 10.51 -2.34 -38.85
C MET A 52 9.67 -2.80 -37.64
N PRO A 53 8.80 -3.80 -37.78
CA PRO A 53 8.02 -4.33 -36.68
C PRO A 53 8.92 -5.23 -35.81
N GLY A 54 9.47 -4.68 -34.73
CA GLY A 54 10.21 -5.46 -33.72
C GLY A 54 10.98 -4.63 -32.72
N GLU A 55 10.85 -4.96 -31.43
CA GLU A 55 11.51 -4.28 -30.31
C GLU A 55 13.03 -4.51 -30.22
N GLN A 56 13.57 -5.34 -31.11
CA GLN A 56 14.99 -5.75 -31.11
C GLN A 56 15.89 -4.84 -31.96
N TYR A 57 15.29 -3.88 -32.68
CA TYR A 57 16.01 -2.98 -33.58
C TYR A 57 16.16 -1.59 -32.98
N ASN A 58 17.38 -1.08 -33.03
CA ASN A 58 17.70 0.28 -32.59
C ASN A 58 18.33 1.04 -33.77
N ILE A 59 18.00 2.32 -33.92
CA ILE A 59 18.57 3.19 -34.95
C ILE A 59 19.67 4.06 -34.32
N ALA A 60 20.87 4.03 -34.89
CA ALA A 60 21.98 4.89 -34.49
C ALA A 60 22.27 5.93 -35.59
N VAL A 61 22.22 7.22 -35.24
CA VAL A 61 22.42 8.33 -36.20
C VAL A 61 23.82 8.91 -36.07
N VAL A 62 24.67 8.67 -37.08
CA VAL A 62 26.09 9.04 -37.09
C VAL A 62 26.38 10.11 -38.16
N GLY A 63 27.28 11.04 -37.86
CA GLY A 63 27.78 12.03 -38.82
C GLY A 63 28.67 13.10 -38.18
N PRO A 64 29.20 14.05 -38.96
CA PRO A 64 30.00 15.15 -38.44
C PRO A 64 29.22 16.06 -37.46
N PRO A 65 29.91 16.77 -36.55
CA PRO A 65 29.28 17.82 -35.74
C PRO A 65 28.75 18.97 -36.63
N GLY A 66 27.72 19.68 -36.17
CA GLY A 66 27.12 20.81 -36.89
C GLY A 66 26.17 20.46 -38.04
N THR A 67 25.94 19.17 -38.31
CA THR A 67 25.07 18.68 -39.40
C THR A 67 23.57 18.65 -39.08
N GLY A 68 23.17 19.07 -37.88
CA GLY A 68 21.75 19.11 -37.48
C GLY A 68 21.10 17.74 -37.23
N ARG A 69 21.88 16.65 -37.12
CA ARG A 69 21.39 15.26 -36.94
C ARG A 69 20.23 15.12 -35.95
N SER A 70 20.40 15.60 -34.71
CA SER A 70 19.36 15.48 -33.68
C SER A 70 18.07 16.19 -34.06
N ARG A 71 18.16 17.37 -34.69
CA ARG A 71 16.99 18.13 -35.14
C ARG A 71 16.27 17.39 -36.26
N VAL A 72 17.01 16.92 -37.26
CA VAL A 72 16.50 16.13 -38.39
C VAL A 72 15.78 14.87 -37.90
N THR A 73 16.41 14.11 -37.01
CA THR A 73 15.83 12.89 -36.43
C THR A 73 14.59 13.20 -35.59
N GLN A 74 14.63 14.22 -34.73
CA GLN A 74 13.49 14.57 -33.88
C GLN A 74 12.30 15.08 -34.70
N GLN A 75 12.54 15.89 -35.74
CA GLN A 75 11.49 16.36 -36.64
C GLN A 75 10.80 15.18 -37.34
N PHE A 76 11.57 14.29 -37.96
CA PHE A 76 11.04 13.11 -38.62
C PHE A 76 10.22 12.22 -37.65
N LEU A 77 10.76 11.93 -36.46
CA LEU A 77 10.08 11.09 -35.48
C LEU A 77 8.78 11.73 -34.96
N ARG A 78 8.73 13.06 -34.81
CA ARG A 78 7.49 13.76 -34.41
C ARG A 78 6.41 13.65 -35.47
N GLU A 79 6.76 13.86 -36.74
CA GLU A 79 5.82 13.75 -37.86
C GLU A 79 5.23 12.34 -37.97
N GLN A 80 6.06 11.30 -37.75
CA GLN A 80 5.60 9.91 -37.72
C GLN A 80 4.77 9.59 -36.49
N ALA A 81 5.19 10.01 -35.29
CA ALA A 81 4.48 9.73 -34.04
C ALA A 81 3.04 10.26 -34.03
N CYS A 82 2.78 11.43 -34.66
CA CYS A 82 1.43 11.98 -34.79
C CYS A 82 0.45 11.09 -35.58
N ARG A 83 0.96 10.12 -36.37
CA ARG A 83 0.15 9.19 -37.17
C ARG A 83 -0.02 7.82 -36.51
N GLN A 84 0.67 7.59 -35.40
CA GLN A 84 0.68 6.31 -34.69
C GLN A 84 -0.40 6.28 -33.60
N ARG A 85 -0.75 5.07 -33.15
CA ARG A 85 -1.63 4.91 -31.98
C ARG A 85 -0.96 5.54 -30.76
N VAL A 86 -1.75 6.21 -29.93
CA VAL A 86 -1.28 6.76 -28.66
C VAL A 86 -0.74 5.60 -27.82
N PRO A 87 0.52 5.67 -27.35
CA PRO A 87 1.10 4.60 -26.55
C PRO A 87 0.39 4.48 -25.20
N ASP A 88 0.40 3.27 -24.66
CA ASP A 88 -0.07 3.03 -23.30
C ASP A 88 0.85 3.75 -22.29
N GLN A 89 0.27 4.11 -21.16
CA GLN A 89 0.96 4.73 -20.03
C GLN A 89 1.29 3.69 -18.98
N TRP A 90 2.49 3.80 -18.44
CA TRP A 90 2.94 2.98 -17.34
C TRP A 90 2.89 3.77 -16.04
N CYS A 91 2.34 3.16 -15.00
CA CYS A 91 2.41 3.68 -13.65
C CYS A 91 2.95 2.62 -12.69
N TYR A 92 3.59 3.09 -11.63
CA TYR A 92 3.96 2.26 -10.50
C TYR A 92 2.88 2.35 -9.44
N VAL A 93 2.41 1.20 -8.98
CA VAL A 93 1.52 1.08 -7.84
C VAL A 93 2.23 0.41 -6.68
N ASN A 94 1.75 0.66 -5.48
CA ASN A 94 2.32 0.02 -4.30
C ASN A 94 2.16 -1.50 -4.36
N ASN A 95 3.18 -2.20 -3.87
CA ASN A 95 3.11 -3.63 -3.68
C ASN A 95 3.03 -3.93 -2.19
N PHE A 96 1.84 -4.32 -1.73
CA PHE A 96 1.58 -4.61 -0.32
C PHE A 96 2.30 -5.86 0.21
N GLU A 97 2.75 -6.76 -0.68
CA GLU A 97 3.53 -7.94 -0.30
C GLU A 97 5.03 -7.62 -0.12
N ASP A 98 5.55 -6.70 -0.93
CA ASP A 98 6.95 -6.26 -0.90
C ASP A 98 7.02 -4.77 -1.25
N PRO A 99 6.95 -3.86 -0.25
CA PRO A 99 6.93 -2.41 -0.46
C PRO A 99 8.15 -1.87 -1.20
N LEU A 100 9.29 -2.57 -1.15
CA LEU A 100 10.51 -2.18 -1.86
C LEU A 100 10.47 -2.53 -3.36
N ARG A 101 9.42 -3.22 -3.82
CA ARG A 101 9.25 -3.66 -5.20
C ARG A 101 7.89 -3.21 -5.73
N PRO A 102 7.75 -1.94 -6.15
CA PRO A 102 6.50 -1.45 -6.74
C PRO A 102 6.14 -2.24 -8.00
N LYS A 103 4.84 -2.45 -8.20
CA LYS A 103 4.30 -3.16 -9.37
C LYS A 103 4.09 -2.15 -10.50
N ALA A 104 4.59 -2.46 -11.70
CA ALA A 104 4.35 -1.64 -12.90
C ALA A 104 3.08 -2.13 -13.58
N ILE A 105 2.16 -1.21 -13.88
CA ILE A 105 0.89 -1.49 -14.56
C ILE A 105 0.84 -0.68 -15.85
N SER A 106 0.42 -1.32 -16.94
CA SER A 106 0.16 -0.67 -18.22
C SER A 106 -1.30 -0.26 -18.32
N THR A 107 -1.56 0.97 -18.74
CA THR A 107 -2.91 1.55 -18.80
C THR A 107 -3.09 2.34 -20.10
N PRO A 108 -4.31 2.44 -20.64
CA PRO A 108 -4.58 3.34 -21.76
C PRO A 108 -4.20 4.79 -21.43
N SER A 109 -3.80 5.55 -22.43
CA SER A 109 -3.36 6.94 -22.22
C SER A 109 -4.39 7.79 -21.49
N GLY A 110 -3.94 8.53 -20.47
CA GLY A 110 -4.74 9.38 -19.60
C GLY A 110 -5.27 8.68 -18.34
N ARG A 111 -5.31 7.34 -18.32
CA ARG A 111 -5.89 6.58 -17.20
C ARG A 111 -5.02 6.53 -15.96
N ALA A 112 -3.70 6.49 -16.11
CA ALA A 112 -2.79 6.53 -14.96
C ALA A 112 -2.99 7.80 -14.10
N SER A 113 -3.16 8.96 -14.75
CA SER A 113 -3.41 10.23 -14.05
C SER A 113 -4.79 10.28 -13.40
N ALA A 114 -5.81 9.72 -14.06
CA ALA A 114 -7.13 9.59 -13.48
C ALA A 114 -7.09 8.71 -12.22
N LEU A 115 -6.46 7.53 -12.30
CA LEU A 115 -6.31 6.61 -11.17
C LEU A 115 -5.63 7.29 -9.99
N ARG A 116 -4.53 8.02 -10.24
CA ARG A 116 -3.85 8.78 -9.18
C ARG A 116 -4.79 9.73 -8.45
N LYS A 117 -5.59 10.50 -9.19
CA LYS A 117 -6.51 11.47 -8.61
C LYS A 117 -7.61 10.78 -7.78
N GLU A 118 -8.18 9.70 -8.30
CA GLU A 118 -9.18 8.92 -7.57
C GLU A 118 -8.59 8.29 -6.30
N MET A 119 -7.34 7.79 -6.35
CA MET A 119 -6.65 7.26 -5.18
C MET A 119 -6.34 8.34 -4.14
N GLU A 120 -5.95 9.55 -4.55
CA GLU A 120 -5.73 10.68 -3.64
C GLU A 120 -7.03 11.06 -2.91
N GLU A 121 -8.17 11.00 -3.60
CA GLU A 121 -9.47 11.30 -2.99
C GLU A 121 -9.97 10.16 -2.10
N LEU A 122 -9.82 8.91 -2.55
CA LEU A 122 -10.12 7.72 -1.75
C LEU A 122 -9.41 7.76 -0.40
N VAL A 123 -8.11 8.07 -0.37
CA VAL A 123 -7.34 8.11 0.87
C VAL A 123 -7.88 9.17 1.84
N LYS A 124 -8.33 10.33 1.35
CA LYS A 124 -8.96 11.35 2.20
C LYS A 124 -10.28 10.85 2.78
N GLN A 125 -11.14 10.28 1.96
CA GLN A 125 -12.43 9.76 2.39
C GLN A 125 -12.26 8.64 3.42
N LEU A 126 -11.30 7.73 3.21
CA LEU A 126 -10.99 6.67 4.17
C LEU A 126 -10.55 7.22 5.53
N ARG A 127 -9.76 8.31 5.56
CA ARG A 127 -9.33 8.99 6.80
C ARG A 127 -10.46 9.64 7.59
N GLU A 128 -11.57 9.95 6.93
CA GLU A 128 -12.75 10.53 7.57
C GLU A 128 -13.77 9.45 7.95
N ASP A 129 -14.09 8.55 7.03
CA ASP A 129 -15.20 7.59 7.17
C ASP A 129 -14.85 6.38 8.04
N ILE A 130 -13.60 5.90 8.03
CA ILE A 130 -13.20 4.77 8.87
C ILE A 130 -13.31 5.13 10.36
N PRO A 131 -12.68 6.21 10.87
CA PRO A 131 -12.81 6.58 12.28
C PRO A 131 -14.26 6.83 12.67
N ARG A 132 -15.02 7.54 11.82
CA ARG A 132 -16.45 7.79 12.05
C ARG A 132 -17.26 6.51 12.19
N THR A 133 -16.95 5.48 11.40
CA THR A 133 -17.62 4.16 11.47
C THR A 133 -17.23 3.42 12.75
N LEU A 134 -15.96 3.48 13.16
CA LEU A 134 -15.46 2.87 14.40
C LEU A 134 -15.89 3.61 15.67
N GLU A 135 -16.32 4.86 15.56
CA GLU A 135 -16.93 5.63 16.65
C GLU A 135 -18.47 5.54 16.67
N GLY A 136 -19.06 5.00 15.61
CA GLY A 136 -20.51 4.91 15.45
C GLY A 136 -21.19 3.94 16.42
N ASP A 137 -22.47 4.24 16.70
CA ASP A 137 -23.30 3.46 17.64
C ASP A 137 -23.38 1.97 17.27
N LEU A 138 -23.49 1.67 15.97
CA LEU A 138 -23.57 0.29 15.47
C LEU A 138 -22.35 -0.53 15.89
N TYR A 139 -21.13 0.00 15.73
CA TYR A 139 -19.92 -0.71 16.12
C TYR A 139 -19.81 -0.83 17.66
N ALA A 140 -20.17 0.24 18.38
CA ALA A 140 -20.15 0.24 19.84
C ALA A 140 -21.13 -0.80 20.43
N GLU A 141 -22.33 -0.92 19.85
CA GLU A 141 -23.34 -1.90 20.24
C GLU A 141 -22.87 -3.33 19.96
N ARG A 142 -22.42 -3.64 18.74
CA ARG A 142 -21.90 -4.97 18.38
C ARG A 142 -20.72 -5.40 19.26
N ARG A 143 -19.80 -4.48 19.54
CA ARG A 143 -18.67 -4.72 20.45
C ARG A 143 -19.14 -5.04 21.86
N ARG A 144 -20.17 -4.34 22.34
CA ARG A 144 -20.76 -4.59 23.67
C ARG A 144 -21.45 -5.95 23.72
N GLU A 145 -22.26 -6.30 22.73
CA GLU A 145 -22.92 -7.61 22.63
C GLU A 145 -21.91 -8.76 22.69
N ILE A 146 -20.87 -8.70 21.86
CA ILE A 146 -19.80 -9.70 21.87
C ILE A 146 -19.12 -9.76 23.24
N THR A 147 -18.76 -8.61 23.79
CA THR A 147 -18.06 -8.57 25.09
C THR A 147 -18.90 -9.18 26.20
N LEU A 148 -20.19 -8.85 26.28
CA LEU A 148 -21.11 -9.41 27.28
C LEU A 148 -21.30 -10.92 27.10
N ALA A 149 -21.53 -11.38 25.87
CA ALA A 149 -21.72 -12.82 25.59
C ALA A 149 -20.49 -13.66 25.98
N PHE A 150 -19.28 -13.15 25.75
CA PHE A 150 -18.06 -13.85 26.16
C PHE A 150 -17.81 -13.73 27.67
N GLN A 151 -18.14 -12.60 28.31
CA GLN A 151 -18.06 -12.44 29.77
C GLN A 151 -18.99 -13.41 30.50
N GLU A 152 -20.22 -13.58 30.04
CA GLU A 152 -21.18 -14.53 30.62
C GLU A 152 -20.64 -15.96 30.55
N ARG A 153 -20.12 -16.39 29.39
CA ARG A 153 -19.51 -17.72 29.23
C ARG A 153 -18.32 -17.93 30.15
N GLN A 154 -17.45 -16.91 30.27
CA GLN A 154 -16.31 -16.97 31.17
C GLN A 154 -16.74 -17.03 32.64
N GLN A 155 -17.78 -16.29 33.01
CA GLN A 155 -18.36 -16.33 34.35
C GLN A 155 -18.93 -17.71 34.67
N THR A 156 -19.67 -18.35 33.76
CA THR A 156 -20.17 -19.72 33.94
C THR A 156 -19.03 -20.71 34.15
N LEU A 157 -17.96 -20.65 33.34
CA LEU A 157 -16.79 -21.53 33.51
C LEU A 157 -16.11 -21.36 34.89
N MET A 158 -16.04 -20.12 35.39
CA MET A 158 -15.47 -19.85 36.71
C MET A 158 -16.38 -20.31 37.83
N GLN A 159 -17.70 -20.12 37.70
CA GLN A 159 -18.69 -20.62 38.66
C GLN A 159 -18.67 -22.15 38.75
N ASP A 160 -18.59 -22.84 37.62
CA ASP A 160 -18.48 -24.30 37.57
C ASP A 160 -17.21 -24.81 38.26
N LEU A 161 -16.09 -24.09 38.08
CA LEU A 161 -14.83 -24.41 38.75
C LEU A 161 -14.92 -24.14 40.26
N GLU A 162 -15.49 -23.01 40.66
CA GLU A 162 -15.68 -22.62 42.05
C GLU A 162 -16.55 -23.63 42.81
N GLN A 163 -17.69 -24.03 42.22
CA GLN A 163 -18.54 -25.08 42.78
C GLN A 163 -17.79 -26.41 42.90
N TYR A 164 -17.05 -26.80 41.86
CA TYR A 164 -16.30 -28.07 41.85
C TYR A 164 -15.22 -28.14 42.94
N VAL A 165 -14.52 -27.03 43.23
CA VAL A 165 -13.53 -26.97 44.32
C VAL A 165 -14.20 -26.91 45.69
N GLN A 166 -15.30 -26.16 45.85
CA GLN A 166 -16.02 -26.00 47.11
C GLN A 166 -16.62 -27.33 47.60
N GLU A 167 -17.23 -28.11 46.69
CA GLU A 167 -17.76 -29.46 46.99
C GLU A 167 -16.70 -30.42 47.55
N ARG A 168 -15.41 -30.14 47.29
CA ARG A 168 -14.27 -30.98 47.71
C ARG A 168 -13.49 -30.37 48.88
N GLY A 169 -13.97 -29.28 49.47
CA GLY A 169 -13.33 -28.61 50.61
C GLY A 169 -12.18 -27.69 50.23
N PHE A 170 -12.21 -27.14 49.02
CA PHE A 170 -11.21 -26.17 48.53
C PHE A 170 -11.89 -24.89 48.05
N THR A 171 -11.11 -23.81 47.92
CA THR A 171 -11.56 -22.51 47.40
C THR A 171 -10.56 -21.94 46.40
N LEU A 172 -11.02 -21.02 45.56
CA LEU A 172 -10.18 -20.28 44.62
C LEU A 172 -9.74 -18.95 45.25
N ILE A 173 -8.43 -18.73 45.34
CA ILE A 173 -7.86 -17.48 45.85
C ILE A 173 -7.14 -16.76 44.71
N ARG A 174 -7.37 -15.45 44.63
CA ARG A 174 -6.64 -14.56 43.71
C ARG A 174 -5.42 -13.99 44.44
N SER A 175 -4.22 -14.41 44.06
CA SER A 175 -2.96 -13.83 44.54
C SER A 175 -2.32 -12.93 43.48
N GLN A 176 -1.22 -12.27 43.84
CA GLN A 176 -0.37 -11.52 42.91
C GLN A 176 0.21 -12.40 41.79
N MET A 177 0.34 -13.70 42.04
CA MET A 177 0.81 -14.69 41.06
C MET A 177 -0.31 -15.28 40.19
N GLY A 178 -1.58 -14.90 40.44
CA GLY A 178 -2.74 -15.36 39.70
C GLY A 178 -3.73 -16.15 40.56
N LEU A 179 -4.63 -16.90 39.90
CA LEU A 179 -5.63 -17.72 40.57
C LEU A 179 -4.99 -19.04 41.02
N HIS A 180 -5.27 -19.49 42.25
CA HIS A 180 -4.79 -20.78 42.77
C HIS A 180 -5.84 -21.41 43.68
N ILE A 181 -5.76 -22.74 43.83
CA ILE A 181 -6.66 -23.53 44.67
C ILE A 181 -6.04 -23.69 46.07
N ALA A 182 -6.81 -23.41 47.12
CA ALA A 182 -6.40 -23.58 48.51
C ALA A 182 -7.42 -24.43 49.29
N PRO A 183 -6.97 -25.33 50.20
CA PRO A 183 -7.87 -26.10 51.04
C PRO A 183 -8.56 -25.22 52.09
N VAL A 184 -9.76 -25.61 52.52
CA VAL A 184 -10.58 -24.90 53.51
C VAL A 184 -10.82 -25.81 54.71
N VAL A 185 -10.51 -25.31 55.92
CA VAL A 185 -10.81 -25.97 57.20
C VAL A 185 -11.41 -24.93 58.15
N GLU A 186 -12.48 -25.30 58.87
CA GLU A 186 -13.25 -24.39 59.74
C GLU A 186 -13.80 -23.11 59.03
N GLY A 187 -13.95 -23.16 57.71
CA GLY A 187 -14.48 -22.06 56.90
C GLY A 187 -13.43 -21.03 56.47
N GLU A 188 -12.17 -21.19 56.87
CA GLU A 188 -11.07 -20.33 56.42
C GLU A 188 -10.10 -21.06 55.47
N PRO A 189 -9.52 -20.35 54.47
CA PRO A 189 -8.49 -20.93 53.62
C PRO A 189 -7.21 -21.19 54.42
N LEU A 190 -6.70 -22.40 54.33
CA LEU A 190 -5.51 -22.84 55.06
C LEU A 190 -4.25 -22.12 54.56
N SER A 191 -3.51 -21.55 55.51
CA SER A 191 -2.12 -21.15 55.29
C SER A 191 -1.20 -22.37 55.20
N SER A 192 -0.03 -22.20 54.58
CA SER A 192 0.97 -23.28 54.46
C SER A 192 1.40 -23.86 55.82
N GLU A 193 1.49 -23.01 56.86
CA GLU A 193 1.86 -23.42 58.22
C GLU A 193 0.74 -24.23 58.91
N SER A 194 -0.51 -23.84 58.69
CA SER A 194 -1.69 -24.52 59.23
C SER A 194 -1.93 -25.88 58.57
N TYR A 195 -1.50 -26.06 57.32
CA TYR A 195 -1.62 -27.33 56.59
C TYR A 195 -0.69 -28.42 57.12
N GLU A 196 0.45 -28.06 57.70
CA GLU A 196 1.39 -29.02 58.31
C GLU A 196 0.94 -29.53 59.67
N GLN A 197 0.06 -28.79 60.35
CA GLN A 197 -0.50 -29.13 61.66
C GLN A 197 -1.78 -29.99 61.58
N LEU A 198 -2.29 -30.26 60.37
CA LEU A 198 -3.45 -31.13 60.15
C LEU A 198 -3.15 -32.58 60.55
N ASP A 199 -4.19 -33.27 61.01
CA ASP A 199 -4.10 -34.70 61.27
C ASP A 199 -3.81 -35.50 59.98
N PRO A 200 -3.11 -36.65 60.10
CA PRO A 200 -2.68 -37.43 58.92
C PRO A 200 -3.85 -37.86 58.02
N GLU A 201 -5.01 -38.15 58.61
CA GLU A 201 -6.18 -38.70 57.92
C GLU A 201 -6.87 -37.62 57.07
N THR A 202 -7.04 -36.42 57.61
CA THR A 202 -7.54 -35.24 56.88
C THR A 202 -6.58 -34.80 55.79
N ARG A 203 -5.26 -34.87 56.03
CA ARG A 203 -4.22 -34.53 55.06
C ARG A 203 -4.24 -35.48 53.87
N GLU A 204 -4.31 -36.79 54.12
CA GLU A 204 -4.36 -37.82 53.07
C GLU A 204 -5.63 -37.72 52.23
N ARG A 205 -6.77 -37.37 52.85
CA ARG A 205 -8.03 -37.08 52.15
C ARG A 205 -7.90 -35.88 51.20
N LEU A 206 -7.32 -34.76 51.65
CA LEU A 206 -7.11 -33.57 50.81
C LEU A 206 -6.13 -33.84 49.65
N GLU A 207 -5.08 -34.63 49.90
CA GLU A 207 -4.13 -35.04 48.85
C GLU A 207 -4.80 -35.91 47.78
N SER A 208 -5.77 -36.77 48.14
CA SER A 208 -6.47 -37.63 47.18
C SER A 208 -7.26 -36.85 46.10
N TYR A 209 -7.78 -35.66 46.44
CA TYR A 209 -8.53 -34.81 45.51
C TYR A 209 -7.64 -33.89 44.66
N ARG A 210 -6.40 -33.61 45.09
CA ARG A 210 -5.49 -32.69 44.39
C ARG A 210 -5.34 -33.00 42.89
N PRO A 211 -5.08 -34.23 42.44
CA PRO A 211 -4.90 -34.51 41.01
C PRO A 211 -6.10 -34.11 40.16
N ALA A 212 -7.32 -34.46 40.60
CA ALA A 212 -8.55 -34.15 39.89
C ALA A 212 -8.90 -32.65 39.91
N LEU A 213 -8.55 -31.95 41.01
CA LEU A 213 -8.72 -30.50 41.12
C LEU A 213 -7.76 -29.75 40.20
N THR A 214 -6.49 -30.16 40.17
CA THR A 214 -5.47 -29.59 39.28
C THR A 214 -5.86 -29.79 37.82
N GLU A 215 -6.29 -31.00 37.44
CA GLU A 215 -6.74 -31.27 36.07
C GLU A 215 -7.94 -30.40 35.66
N LYS A 216 -8.97 -30.31 36.52
CA LYS A 216 -10.13 -29.45 36.26
C LYS A 216 -9.73 -27.97 36.14
N PHE A 217 -8.85 -27.49 37.02
CA PHE A 217 -8.34 -26.12 37.01
C PHE A 217 -7.59 -25.81 35.71
N GLU A 218 -6.64 -26.66 35.31
CA GLU A 218 -5.87 -26.49 34.08
C GLU A 218 -6.77 -26.49 32.85
N ASN A 219 -7.76 -27.38 32.80
CA ASN A 219 -8.74 -27.43 31.72
C ASN A 219 -9.60 -26.16 31.65
N THR A 220 -10.13 -25.68 32.78
CA THR A 220 -10.90 -24.42 32.82
C THR A 220 -10.04 -23.23 32.40
N MET A 221 -8.77 -23.18 32.82
CA MET A 221 -7.85 -22.10 32.42
C MET A 221 -7.52 -22.13 30.93
N ARG A 222 -7.38 -23.33 30.34
CA ARG A 222 -7.22 -23.49 28.89
C ARG A 222 -8.45 -22.98 28.14
N GLN A 223 -9.64 -23.41 28.55
CA GLN A 223 -10.91 -22.95 27.96
C GLN A 223 -11.08 -21.43 28.07
N THR A 224 -10.68 -20.84 29.18
CA THR A 224 -10.70 -19.38 29.39
C THR A 224 -9.81 -18.66 28.37
N ARG A 225 -8.58 -19.15 28.15
CA ARG A 225 -7.66 -18.59 27.15
C ARG A 225 -8.20 -18.74 25.73
N ASP A 226 -8.86 -19.85 25.43
CA ASP A 226 -9.50 -20.08 24.13
C ASP A 226 -10.68 -19.13 23.91
N LEU A 227 -11.51 -18.90 24.94
CA LEU A 227 -12.57 -17.89 24.89
C LEU A 227 -12.01 -16.47 24.69
N ASP A 228 -10.91 -16.12 25.36
CA ASP A 228 -10.24 -14.83 25.16
C ASP A 228 -9.70 -14.65 23.73
N ARG A 229 -9.20 -15.73 23.12
CA ARG A 229 -8.78 -15.72 21.71
C ARG A 229 -9.99 -15.56 20.78
N GLN A 230 -11.05 -16.33 21.00
CA GLN A 230 -12.28 -16.24 20.20
C GLN A 230 -12.94 -14.87 20.32
N ARG A 231 -12.96 -14.27 21.51
CA ARG A 231 -13.48 -12.91 21.72
C ARG A 231 -12.71 -11.88 20.90
N ARG A 232 -11.38 -11.94 20.91
CA ARG A 232 -10.54 -11.04 20.10
C ARG A 232 -10.82 -11.21 18.62
N GLN A 233 -10.88 -12.45 18.14
CA GLN A 233 -11.19 -12.73 16.74
C GLN A 233 -12.59 -12.23 16.34
N ALA A 234 -13.61 -12.46 17.17
CA ALA A 234 -14.97 -11.98 16.89
C ALA A 234 -15.05 -10.44 16.84
N LEU A 235 -14.29 -9.75 17.68
CA LEU A 235 -14.18 -8.29 17.64
C LEU A 235 -13.48 -7.80 16.37
N GLU A 236 -12.39 -8.46 15.95
CA GLU A 236 -11.69 -8.19 14.70
C GLU A 236 -12.59 -8.44 13.48
N GLU A 237 -13.38 -9.52 13.48
CA GLU A 237 -14.31 -9.85 12.40
C GLU A 237 -15.38 -8.77 12.22
N VAL A 238 -16.04 -8.32 13.30
CA VAL A 238 -17.02 -7.23 13.24
C VAL A 238 -16.40 -5.93 12.75
N ARG A 239 -15.19 -5.62 13.23
CA ARG A 239 -14.45 -4.43 12.77
C ARG A 239 -14.19 -4.52 11.26
N ASN A 240 -13.65 -5.65 10.81
CA ASN A 240 -13.28 -5.87 9.42
C ASN A 240 -14.51 -5.89 8.49
N GLU A 241 -15.64 -6.39 8.97
CA GLU A 241 -16.92 -6.36 8.24
C GLU A 241 -17.40 -4.92 8.02
N LEU A 242 -17.47 -4.12 9.08
CA LEU A 242 -17.96 -2.74 8.99
C LEU A 242 -17.01 -1.85 8.17
N VAL A 243 -15.71 -1.95 8.42
CA VAL A 243 -14.71 -1.21 7.63
C VAL A 243 -14.72 -1.68 6.18
N GLY A 244 -14.81 -2.99 5.94
CA GLY A 244 -14.91 -3.57 4.61
C GLY A 244 -16.10 -3.01 3.83
N PHE A 245 -17.26 -2.87 4.46
CA PHE A 245 -18.44 -2.27 3.82
C PHE A 245 -18.19 -0.83 3.37
N VAL A 246 -17.59 -0.01 4.23
CA VAL A 246 -17.25 1.39 3.90
C VAL A 246 -16.24 1.45 2.75
N VAL A 247 -15.18 0.66 2.84
CA VAL A 247 -14.14 0.60 1.80
C VAL A 247 -14.71 0.13 0.46
N ASP A 248 -15.57 -0.88 0.47
CA ASP A 248 -16.21 -1.41 -0.75
C ASP A 248 -17.12 -0.38 -1.42
N GLN A 249 -17.83 0.45 -0.64
CA GLN A 249 -18.61 1.56 -1.17
C GLN A 249 -17.72 2.61 -1.85
N LEU A 250 -16.65 3.05 -1.19
CA LEU A 250 -15.75 4.08 -1.72
C LEU A 250 -14.94 3.61 -2.94
N ILE A 251 -14.51 2.34 -2.95
CA ILE A 251 -13.77 1.76 -4.08
C ILE A 251 -14.70 1.40 -5.25
N GLY A 252 -16.00 1.25 -5.02
CA GLY A 252 -16.99 0.82 -6.03
C GLY A 252 -16.97 1.68 -7.29
N ASP A 253 -16.99 3.00 -7.14
CA ASP A 253 -16.98 3.94 -8.26
C ASP A 253 -15.67 3.84 -9.06
N ILE A 254 -14.53 3.71 -8.36
CA ILE A 254 -13.21 3.56 -8.98
C ILE A 254 -13.15 2.25 -9.76
N ARG A 255 -13.64 1.14 -9.21
CA ARG A 255 -13.70 -0.16 -9.91
C ARG A 255 -14.49 -0.07 -11.21
N ALA A 256 -15.63 0.62 -11.20
CA ALA A 256 -16.44 0.81 -12.42
C ALA A 256 -15.69 1.63 -13.49
N MET A 257 -14.91 2.64 -13.10
CA MET A 257 -14.11 3.44 -14.04
C MET A 257 -12.98 2.67 -14.74
N PHE A 258 -12.51 1.59 -14.11
CA PHE A 258 -11.37 0.78 -14.56
C PHE A 258 -11.74 -0.69 -14.80
N GLU A 259 -13.02 -0.99 -15.09
CA GLU A 259 -13.51 -2.36 -15.30
C GLU A 259 -12.77 -3.11 -16.41
N ASP A 260 -12.29 -2.38 -17.42
CA ASP A 260 -11.54 -2.92 -18.55
C ASP A 260 -10.03 -3.05 -18.29
N CYS A 261 -9.55 -2.77 -17.07
CA CYS A 261 -8.14 -2.85 -16.68
C CYS A 261 -7.94 -3.84 -15.52
N PRO A 262 -7.78 -5.17 -15.79
CA PRO A 262 -7.69 -6.20 -14.75
C PRO A 262 -6.59 -5.96 -13.70
N GLU A 263 -5.41 -5.52 -14.13
CA GLU A 263 -4.28 -5.23 -13.22
C GLU A 263 -4.62 -4.13 -12.20
N ILE A 264 -5.45 -3.15 -12.58
CA ILE A 264 -5.93 -2.10 -11.68
C ILE A 264 -6.96 -2.67 -10.70
N LEU A 265 -7.85 -3.54 -11.15
CA LEU A 265 -8.83 -4.20 -10.29
C LEU A 265 -8.16 -5.08 -9.22
N ASP A 266 -7.08 -5.77 -9.60
CA ASP A 266 -6.24 -6.54 -8.66
C ASP A 266 -5.57 -5.62 -7.65
N PHE A 267 -5.02 -4.49 -8.10
CA PHE A 267 -4.45 -3.48 -7.22
C PHE A 267 -5.50 -2.91 -6.25
N LEU A 268 -6.69 -2.53 -6.70
CA LEU A 268 -7.77 -2.03 -5.83
C LEU A 268 -8.24 -3.07 -4.81
N THR A 269 -8.19 -4.35 -5.18
CA THR A 269 -8.49 -5.44 -4.25
C THR A 269 -7.39 -5.58 -3.19
N ALA A 270 -6.13 -5.41 -3.57
CA ALA A 270 -5.02 -5.37 -2.61
C ALA A 270 -5.12 -4.16 -1.67
N VAL A 271 -5.47 -2.97 -2.19
CA VAL A 271 -5.77 -1.76 -1.39
C VAL A 271 -6.87 -2.06 -0.37
N ARG A 272 -8.00 -2.63 -0.80
CA ARG A 272 -9.11 -2.97 0.08
C ARG A 272 -8.66 -3.84 1.25
N ASN A 273 -7.92 -4.90 0.96
CA ASN A 273 -7.48 -5.86 1.99
C ASN A 273 -6.52 -5.20 2.98
N ASP A 274 -5.57 -4.41 2.49
CA ASP A 274 -4.62 -3.69 3.33
C ASP A 274 -5.31 -2.67 4.25
N VAL A 275 -6.27 -1.91 3.73
CA VAL A 275 -7.04 -0.93 4.51
C VAL A 275 -7.85 -1.61 5.62
N VAL A 276 -8.49 -2.75 5.31
CA VAL A 276 -9.27 -3.52 6.31
C VAL A 276 -8.37 -4.11 7.39
N GLU A 277 -7.21 -4.66 7.03
CA GLU A 277 -6.25 -5.22 7.98
C GLU A 277 -5.69 -4.14 8.91
N ASN A 278 -5.44 -2.94 8.37
CA ASN A 278 -4.79 -1.84 9.06
C ASN A 278 -5.74 -0.72 9.50
N ALA A 279 -7.03 -1.02 9.67
CA ALA A 279 -8.07 -0.05 10.02
C ALA A 279 -7.73 0.80 11.26
N ASP A 280 -7.03 0.23 12.24
CA ASP A 280 -6.66 0.94 13.49
C ASP A 280 -5.70 2.11 13.25
N GLN A 281 -4.92 2.08 12.17
CA GLN A 281 -3.97 3.15 11.83
C GLN A 281 -4.70 4.45 11.48
N PHE A 282 -5.89 4.35 10.88
CA PHE A 282 -6.73 5.50 10.56
C PHE A 282 -7.27 6.21 11.82
N ALA A 283 -7.49 5.47 12.91
CA ALA A 283 -7.93 6.04 14.18
C ALA A 283 -6.79 6.75 14.94
N ALA A 284 -5.54 6.29 14.79
CA ALA A 284 -4.37 6.88 15.44
C ALA A 284 -3.95 8.22 14.80
N ASP A 285 -4.11 8.37 13.49
CA ASP A 285 -3.73 9.59 12.75
C ASP A 285 -4.56 10.82 13.19
N GLN A 286 -5.86 10.66 13.47
CA GLN A 286 -6.70 11.78 13.94
C GLN A 286 -6.25 12.33 15.31
N GLN A 287 -5.70 11.48 16.18
CA GLN A 287 -5.22 11.90 17.50
C GLN A 287 -3.88 12.63 17.44
N GLN A 288 -3.07 12.40 16.41
CA GLN A 288 -1.80 13.12 16.20
C GLN A 288 -2.00 14.47 15.52
N GLU A 289 -2.97 14.59 14.60
CA GLU A 289 -3.29 15.88 13.97
C GLU A 289 -3.96 16.88 14.92
N GLN A 290 -4.66 16.41 15.97
CA GLN A 290 -5.27 17.25 17.00
C GLN A 290 -4.28 17.74 18.08
N GLN A 291 -3.03 17.25 18.09
CA GLN A 291 -1.99 17.77 18.97
C GLN A 291 -1.33 18.99 18.33
N THR A 292 -1.68 20.19 18.82
CA THR A 292 -1.13 21.48 18.41
C THR A 292 0.41 21.44 18.36
N PRO A 293 1.07 21.86 17.27
CA PRO A 293 2.52 21.77 17.16
C PRO A 293 3.20 22.74 18.13
N MET A 294 4.00 22.20 19.04
CA MET A 294 4.87 22.98 19.92
C MET A 294 5.99 23.65 19.08
N PRO A 295 6.23 24.96 19.24
CA PRO A 295 6.99 25.78 18.26
C PRO A 295 8.50 25.50 18.14
N PHE A 296 9.06 24.51 18.84
CA PHE A 296 10.52 24.30 18.92
C PHE A 296 11.02 22.89 18.58
N MET A 297 10.16 22.01 18.04
CA MET A 297 10.66 20.75 17.47
C MET A 297 10.88 20.91 15.95
N PRO A 298 12.05 20.52 15.41
CA PRO A 298 12.20 20.40 13.98
C PRO A 298 11.18 19.36 13.49
N ARG A 299 10.32 19.75 12.55
CA ARG A 299 9.49 18.81 11.80
C ARG A 299 10.44 17.73 11.28
N ARG A 300 10.32 16.49 11.80
CA ARG A 300 10.75 15.32 11.04
C ARG A 300 10.03 15.45 9.71
N ALA A 301 10.78 15.42 8.61
CA ALA A 301 10.20 15.39 7.28
C ALA A 301 9.08 14.35 7.30
N GLN A 302 7.84 14.82 7.10
CA GLN A 302 6.70 13.96 6.88
C GLN A 302 7.09 13.09 5.69
N SER A 303 7.33 11.81 5.92
CA SER A 303 7.30 10.84 4.83
C SER A 303 5.84 10.77 4.40
N GLU A 304 5.46 11.54 3.36
CA GLU A 304 4.18 11.48 2.65
C GLU A 304 4.00 10.14 1.91
N GLY A 305 4.40 9.03 2.52
CA GLY A 305 4.30 7.69 1.97
C GLY A 305 3.54 6.81 2.95
N TRP A 306 2.21 6.86 2.90
CA TRP A 306 1.34 5.91 3.60
C TRP A 306 1.67 4.45 3.23
N PHE A 307 2.14 4.24 1.99
CA PHE A 307 2.55 2.96 1.46
C PHE A 307 3.98 2.52 1.83
N ASN A 308 4.72 3.31 2.62
CA ASN A 308 6.04 2.90 3.06
C ASN A 308 5.94 2.09 4.36
N ARG A 309 5.97 0.77 4.21
CA ARG A 309 6.49 -0.14 5.23
C ARG A 309 7.91 -0.55 4.87
#